data_AF-T1ASJ7-F1
#
_entry.id   AF-T1ASJ7-F1
#
_cell.length_a   1.000
_cell.length_b   1.000
_cell.length_c   1.000
_cell.angle_alpha   90.00
_cell.angle_beta   90.00
_cell.angle_gamma   90.00
#
_symmetry.space_group_name_H-M   'P 1'
#
loop_
_entity.id
_entity.type
_entity.pdbx_description
1 polymer ?
#
loop_
_entity_poly.entity_id
_entity_poly.type
_entity_poly.pdbx_seq_one_letter_code
_entity_poly.pdbx_strand_id
1 'polypeptide(L)'
;LRCELIGLDSIARTPQRPGAALREVRLRVAGRVSDPRTAARIGGEVEALYTNGPAAGGGAFKSVREVIGLLPISVPRQAVRPLVTTEATR
;
A
#
# COMPACT_ATOMS: atom_id res chain seq x y z
N LEU A 1 0.67 7.69 -6.08
CA LEU A 1 1.76 6.96 -5.41
C LEU A 1 1.72 7.32 -3.92
N ARG A 2 1.92 6.37 -3.01
CA ARG A 2 2.06 6.63 -1.57
C ARG A 2 3.46 6.24 -1.13
N CYS A 3 4.15 7.15 -0.47
CA CYS A 3 5.50 6.94 0.06
C CYS A 3 5.46 7.17 1.56
N GLU A 4 6.05 6.26 2.32
CA GLU A 4 6.02 6.25 3.78
C GLU A 4 7.38 5.88 4.33
N LEU A 5 7.74 6.46 5.47
CA LEU A 5 8.87 6.03 6.28
C LEU A 5 8.32 5.19 7.44
N ILE A 6 8.79 3.96 7.55
CA ILE A 6 8.34 2.98 8.56
C ILE A 6 9.55 2.36 9.26
N GLY A 7 9.32 1.66 10.38
CA GLY A 7 10.38 0.85 11.00
C GLY A 7 11.57 1.64 11.50
N LEU A 8 11.32 2.77 12.17
CA LEU A 8 12.36 3.50 12.91
C LEU A 8 13.06 2.55 13.88
N ASP A 9 14.39 2.56 13.89
CA ASP A 9 15.25 1.75 14.78
C ASP A 9 14.97 0.23 14.73
N SER A 10 14.57 -0.30 13.57
CA SER A 10 14.27 -1.74 13.43
C SER A 10 15.50 -2.64 13.36
N ILE A 11 16.67 -2.10 13.00
CA ILE A 11 17.95 -2.85 13.00
C ILE A 11 18.85 -2.37 14.14
N ALA A 12 18.84 -1.06 14.44
CA ALA A 12 19.64 -0.48 15.51
C ALA A 12 19.26 -1.08 16.89
N ARG A 13 20.25 -1.65 17.60
CA ARG A 13 20.04 -2.26 18.93
C ARG A 13 20.14 -1.26 20.09
N THR A 14 20.37 0.02 19.79
CA THR A 14 20.58 1.07 20.80
C THR A 14 19.52 2.15 20.68
N PRO A 15 18.93 2.61 21.79
CA PRO A 15 17.90 3.64 21.75
C PRO A 15 18.43 4.96 21.18
N GLN A 16 17.59 5.64 20.40
CA GLN A 16 17.91 6.97 19.90
C GLN A 16 17.87 8.01 21.03
N ARG A 17 18.81 8.96 21.02
CA ARG A 17 18.79 10.09 21.95
C ARG A 17 17.64 11.03 21.56
N PRO A 18 16.89 11.59 22.53
CA PRO A 18 15.89 12.61 22.24
C PRO A 18 16.48 13.77 21.44
N GLY A 19 15.78 14.21 20.40
CA GLY A 19 16.22 15.33 19.54
C GLY A 19 17.31 15.00 18.51
N ALA A 20 17.81 13.77 18.45
CA ALA A 20 18.73 13.36 17.39
C ALA A 20 17.99 13.17 16.05
N ALA A 21 18.70 13.39 14.94
CA ALA A 21 18.20 13.04 13.61
C ALA A 21 17.89 11.53 13.51
N LEU A 22 16.90 11.18 12.69
CA LEU A 22 16.54 9.78 12.43
C LEU A 22 17.75 9.04 11.88
N ARG A 23 18.20 8.00 12.59
CA ARG A 23 19.37 7.21 12.17
C ARG A 23 19.02 6.21 11.08
N GLU A 24 17.88 5.56 11.22
CA GLU A 24 17.48 4.45 10.36
C GLU A 24 15.95 4.40 10.22
N VAL A 25 15.48 4.31 8.97
CA VAL A 25 14.09 4.03 8.63
C VAL A 25 14.04 3.17 7.37
N ARG A 26 12.90 2.52 7.14
CA ARG A 26 12.59 1.81 5.89
C ARG A 26 11.67 2.66 5.04
N LEU A 27 11.98 2.78 3.75
CA LEU A 27 11.08 3.38 2.76
C LEU A 27 10.05 2.33 2.32
N ARG A 28 8.77 2.68 2.36
CA ARG A 28 7.68 1.92 1.74
C ARG A 28 7.04 2.76 0.64
N VAL A 29 7.00 2.19 -0.56
CA VAL A 29 6.31 2.80 -1.71
C VAL A 29 5.18 1.89 -2.16
N ALA A 30 3.99 2.44 -2.32
CA ALA A 30 2.81 1.72 -2.81
C ALA A 30 2.13 2.50 -3.93
N GLY A 31 1.77 1.80 -5.00
CA GLY A 31 1.06 2.36 -6.16
C GLY A 31 -0.06 1.44 -6.64
N ARG A 32 -1.11 2.03 -7.19
CA ARG A 32 -2.10 1.35 -8.02
C ARG A 32 -1.99 1.92 -9.42
N VAL A 33 -1.92 1.06 -10.41
CA VAL A 33 -1.78 1.40 -11.82
C VAL A 33 -2.61 0.40 -12.64
N SER A 34 -2.98 0.77 -13.85
CA SER A 34 -3.76 -0.08 -14.77
C SER A 34 -2.94 -1.19 -15.43
N ASP A 35 -1.60 -1.07 -15.43
CA ASP A 35 -0.69 -1.99 -16.11
C ASP A 35 0.33 -2.59 -15.12
N PRO A 36 0.43 -3.93 -15.03
CA PRO A 36 1.37 -4.60 -14.13
C PRO A 36 2.84 -4.28 -14.45
N ARG A 37 3.20 -3.98 -15.71
CA ARG A 37 4.59 -3.60 -16.04
C ARG A 37 4.96 -2.27 -15.39
N THR A 38 4.05 -1.31 -15.41
CA THR A 38 4.20 -0.03 -14.73
C THR A 38 4.32 -0.21 -13.21
N ALA A 39 3.59 -1.16 -12.61
CA ALA A 39 3.71 -1.47 -11.19
C ALA A 39 5.09 -2.05 -10.85
N ALA A 40 5.62 -2.94 -11.70
CA ALA A 40 6.95 -3.53 -11.53
C ALA A 40 8.06 -2.48 -11.57
N ARG A 41 7.92 -1.42 -12.40
CA ARG A 41 8.88 -0.31 -12.46
C ARG A 41 9.02 0.40 -11.12
N ILE A 42 7.92 0.62 -10.38
CA ILE A 42 7.99 1.21 -9.03
C ILE A 42 8.88 0.37 -8.11
N GLY A 43 8.72 -0.96 -8.14
CA GLY A 43 9.58 -1.88 -7.39
C GLY A 43 11.04 -1.83 -7.84
N GLY A 44 11.29 -1.69 -9.14
CA GLY A 44 12.63 -1.53 -9.71
C GLY A 44 13.34 -0.26 -9.22
N GLU A 45 12.65 0.89 -9.22
CA GLU A 45 13.22 2.15 -8.69
C GLU A 45 13.53 2.05 -7.19
N VAL A 46 12.65 1.40 -6.42
CA VAL A 46 12.89 1.16 -4.98
C VAL A 46 14.10 0.24 -4.76
N GLU A 47 14.23 -0.81 -5.57
CA GLU A 47 15.36 -1.72 -5.51
C GLU A 47 16.67 -1.05 -5.96
N ALA A 48 16.61 -0.13 -6.93
CA ALA A 48 17.79 0.63 -7.37
C ALA A 48 18.38 1.50 -6.26
N LEU A 49 17.59 1.89 -5.24
CA LEU A 49 18.09 2.56 -4.04
C LEU A 49 19.00 1.66 -3.19
N TYR A 50 18.97 0.34 -3.39
CA TYR A 50 19.86 -0.58 -2.69
C TYR A 50 21.34 -0.29 -2.97
N THR A 51 21.66 0.17 -4.18
CA THR A 51 23.03 0.55 -4.58
C THR A 51 23.22 2.05 -4.70
N ASN A 52 22.18 2.79 -5.13
CA ASN A 52 22.27 4.22 -5.44
C ASN A 52 21.66 5.13 -4.36
N GLY A 53 21.08 4.54 -3.31
CA GLY A 53 20.38 5.27 -2.26
C GLY A 53 21.28 5.69 -1.09
N PRO A 54 20.78 6.59 -0.22
CA PRO A 54 21.55 7.16 0.89
C PRO A 54 21.94 6.16 1.99
N ALA A 55 21.24 5.04 2.12
CA ALA A 55 21.49 3.99 3.11
C ALA A 55 21.36 2.60 2.45
N ALA A 56 22.42 2.18 1.77
CA ALA A 56 22.52 0.87 1.12
C ALA A 56 22.61 -0.27 2.14
N GLY A 57 22.05 -1.44 1.81
CA GLY A 57 22.34 -2.70 2.52
C GLY A 57 21.24 -3.34 3.39
N GLY A 58 20.12 -2.66 3.66
CA GLY A 58 19.03 -3.16 4.54
C GLY A 58 18.07 -4.18 3.93
N GLY A 59 18.28 -4.52 2.66
CA GLY A 59 17.44 -5.40 1.83
C GLY A 59 16.28 -4.63 1.16
N ALA A 60 15.77 -5.18 0.06
CA ALA A 60 14.59 -4.66 -0.63
C ALA A 60 13.60 -5.80 -0.88
N PHE A 61 12.31 -5.51 -0.71
CA PHE A 61 11.23 -6.43 -1.05
C PHE A 61 10.24 -5.71 -1.97
N LYS A 62 9.83 -6.38 -3.05
CA LYS A 62 8.87 -5.87 -4.02
C LYS A 62 7.81 -6.93 -4.29
N SER A 63 6.57 -6.48 -4.47
CA SER A 63 5.47 -7.34 -4.89
C SER A 63 4.53 -6.58 -5.82
N VAL A 64 4.05 -7.29 -6.84
CA VAL A 64 2.99 -6.83 -7.73
C VAL A 64 1.87 -7.83 -7.60
N ARG A 65 0.65 -7.34 -7.37
CA ARG A 65 -0.56 -8.17 -7.31
C ARG A 65 -1.68 -7.48 -8.05
N GLU A 66 -2.50 -8.27 -8.71
CA GLU A 66 -3.78 -7.80 -9.21
C GLU A 66 -4.70 -7.44 -8.03
N VAL A 67 -5.45 -6.36 -8.17
CA VAL A 67 -6.44 -5.93 -7.18
C VAL A 67 -7.78 -5.84 -7.89
N ILE A 68 -8.64 -6.83 -7.68
CA ILE A 68 -10.03 -6.79 -8.14
C ILE A 68 -10.84 -5.99 -7.13
N GLY A 69 -11.32 -4.82 -7.56
CA GLY A 69 -12.18 -3.96 -6.76
C GLY A 69 -13.64 -4.09 -7.17
N LEU A 70 -14.54 -4.02 -6.18
CA LEU A 70 -15.95 -3.74 -6.43
C LEU A 70 -16.13 -2.22 -6.44
N LEU A 71 -16.77 -1.68 -7.48
CA LEU A 71 -17.17 -0.29 -7.51
C LEU A 71 -18.67 -0.20 -7.19
N PRO A 72 -19.10 0.76 -6.36
CA PRO A 72 -20.52 1.04 -6.22
C PRO A 72 -21.07 1.48 -7.57
N ILE A 73 -22.20 0.91 -7.95
CA ILE A 73 -22.96 1.33 -9.12
C ILE A 73 -24.34 1.79 -8.68
N SER A 74 -24.91 2.75 -9.41
CA SER A 74 -26.30 3.14 -9.23
C SER A 74 -27.17 2.35 -10.20
N VAL A 75 -28.30 1.84 -9.72
CA VAL A 75 -29.30 1.18 -10.57
C VAL A 75 -30.50 2.12 -10.73
N PRO A 76 -30.98 2.37 -11.97
CA PRO A 76 -32.18 3.17 -12.20
C PRO A 76 -33.38 2.59 -11.46
N ARG A 77 -34.19 3.42 -10.83
CA ARG A 77 -35.34 2.96 -10.03
C ARG A 77 -36.34 2.14 -10.84
N GLN A 78 -36.49 2.45 -12.13
CA GLN A 78 -37.38 1.75 -13.06
C GLN A 78 -36.92 0.32 -13.39
N ALA A 79 -35.63 0.02 -13.17
CA ALA A 79 -35.06 -1.31 -13.39
C ALA A 79 -35.24 -2.25 -12.19
N VAL A 80 -35.81 -1.76 -11.07
CA VAL A 80 -36.01 -2.54 -9.85
C VAL A 80 -37.51 -2.78 -9.62
N ARG A 81 -37.92 -4.05 -9.51
CA ARG A 81 -39.26 -4.45 -9.07
C ARG A 81 -39.17 -5.01 -7.65
N PRO A 82 -39.46 -4.21 -6.60
CA PRO A 82 -39.38 -4.71 -5.23
C PRO A 82 -40.52 -5.70 -4.97
N LEU A 83 -40.19 -6.83 -4.34
CA LEU A 83 -41.16 -7.75 -3.74
C LEU A 83 -41.00 -7.67 -2.23
N VAL A 84 -42.08 -7.40 -1.53
CA VAL A 84 -42.11 -7.33 -0.07
C VAL A 84 -43.05 -8.39 0.44
N THR A 85 -42.56 -9.25 1.33
CA THR A 85 -43.37 -10.24 2.06
C THR A 85 -43.34 -9.84 3.54
N THR A 86 -44.52 -9.74 4.15
CA THR A 86 -44.66 -9.44 5.58
C THR A 86 -45.20 -10.65 6.31
N GLU A 87 -44.62 -10.96 7.46
CA GLU A 87 -45.12 -11.97 8.39
C GLU A 87 -45.56 -11.26 9.68
N ALA A 88 -46.73 -11.62 10.21
CA ALA A 88 -47.23 -11.10 11.47
C ALA A 88 -46.83 -12.06 12.60
N THR A 89 -46.05 -11.56 13.56
CA THR A 89 -45.73 -12.30 14.79
C THR A 89 -46.96 -12.31 15.71
N ARG A 90 -47.36 -13.50 16.18
CA ARG A 90 -48.47 -13.70 17.12
C ARG A 90 -48.12 -13.22 18.53
#